data_AF-A0A9Q0ZFF9-F1
#
_entry.id   AF-A0A9Q0ZFF9-F1
#
_cell.length_a   1.000
_cell.length_b   1.000
_cell.length_c   1.000
_cell.angle_alpha   90.00
_cell.angle_beta   90.00
_cell.angle_gamma   90.00
#
_symmetry.space_group_name_H-M   'P 1'
#
loop_
_entity.id
_entity.type
_entity.pdbx_description
1 polymer ?
#
loop_
_entity_poly.entity_id
_entity_poly.type
_entity_poly.pdbx_seq_one_letter_code
_entity_poly.pdbx_strand_id
1 'polypeptide(L)'
;MGFSSETKQNSLLSSEPGIQRTQYPYVTGSSVVALKYKDGILMAADMGGSYGSTLRYKSLERIKPVGKHSLIGASGEISDFQEIMHYLDDQVLNDNMWDDGNSLGPKEIHSYLTRVMYNRRNKF
;
A
#
# COMPACT_ATOMS: atom_id res chain seq x y z
N MET A 1 3.60 4.89 61.86
CA MET A 1 4.31 5.87 61.02
C MET A 1 5.57 5.21 60.51
N GLY A 2 5.66 4.67 59.30
CA GLY A 2 5.67 5.36 58.00
C GLY A 2 7.12 5.75 57.68
N PHE A 3 7.78 5.44 56.57
CA PHE A 3 7.40 5.02 55.22
C PHE A 3 8.59 4.26 54.59
N SER A 4 8.35 3.13 53.93
CA SER A 4 9.30 2.49 53.00
C SER A 4 9.11 3.07 51.61
N SER A 5 10.16 3.65 51.03
CA SER A 5 10.14 4.25 49.68
C SER A 5 10.24 3.16 48.61
N GLU A 6 9.10 2.69 48.11
CA GLU A 6 9.05 1.93 46.85
C GLU A 6 9.26 2.89 45.67
N THR A 7 10.35 2.67 44.93
CA THR A 7 10.63 3.41 43.70
C THR A 7 9.79 2.77 42.59
N LYS A 8 8.65 3.38 42.24
CA LYS A 8 7.85 2.99 41.08
C LYS A 8 8.68 3.25 39.81
N GLN A 9 9.09 2.18 39.14
CA GLN A 9 9.57 2.27 37.75
C GLN A 9 8.41 2.74 36.88
N ASN A 10 8.46 4.00 36.44
CA ASN A 10 7.56 4.51 35.42
C ASN A 10 7.90 3.82 34.08
N SER A 11 7.00 2.94 33.63
CA SER A 11 7.01 2.37 32.29
C SER A 11 6.86 3.49 31.25
N LEU A 12 7.96 3.84 30.57
CA LEU A 12 7.99 4.75 29.42
C LEU A 12 7.49 4.09 28.13
N LEU A 13 6.36 3.37 28.21
CA LEU A 13 5.63 2.89 27.05
C LEU A 13 4.32 3.66 27.03
N SER A 14 4.34 4.82 26.36
CA SER A 14 3.12 5.51 25.98
C SER A 14 2.28 4.55 25.14
N SER A 15 1.21 4.01 25.73
CA SER A 15 0.18 3.22 25.06
C SER A 15 -0.76 4.12 24.26
N GLU A 16 -0.19 5.05 23.49
CA GLU A 16 -0.96 5.72 22.46
C GLU A 16 -1.25 4.65 21.41
N PRO A 17 -2.53 4.36 21.07
CA PRO A 17 -2.82 3.47 19.97
C PRO A 17 -2.13 4.05 18.74
N GLY A 18 -1.17 3.32 18.17
CA GLY A 18 -0.46 3.76 16.99
C GLY A 18 -1.46 4.17 15.91
N ILE A 19 -1.18 5.28 15.21
CA ILE A 19 -2.01 5.74 14.11
C ILE A 19 -2.04 4.61 13.06
N GLN A 20 -3.15 3.88 12.99
CA GLN A 20 -3.32 2.74 12.07
C GLN A 20 -3.79 3.16 10.68
N ARG A 21 -4.12 4.44 10.48
CA ARG A 21 -4.63 4.97 9.22
C ARG A 21 -3.89 6.24 8.84
N THR A 22 -3.47 6.30 7.58
CA THR A 22 -2.88 7.49 6.96
C THR A 22 -3.88 8.66 7.00
N GLN A 23 -3.58 9.66 7.83
CA GLN A 23 -4.30 10.95 7.88
C GLN A 23 -3.55 12.03 7.09
N TYR A 24 -2.22 11.95 7.12
CA TYR A 24 -1.32 12.84 6.39
C TYR A 24 -0.27 11.97 5.68
N PRO A 25 -0.13 12.08 4.36
CA PRO A 25 0.84 11.28 3.64
C PRO A 25 2.27 11.68 4.01
N TYR A 26 3.15 10.68 4.22
CA TYR A 26 4.52 10.91 4.66
C TYR A 26 5.50 10.91 3.49
N VAL A 27 5.70 9.75 2.84
CA VAL A 27 6.52 9.64 1.63
C VAL A 27 5.59 9.42 0.45
N THR A 28 5.70 10.28 -0.57
CA THR A 28 4.80 10.25 -1.72
C THR A 28 5.50 10.05 -3.05
N GLY A 29 4.83 9.31 -3.93
CA GLY A 29 5.11 9.26 -5.35
C GLY A 29 4.32 10.32 -6.12
N SER A 30 4.86 10.75 -7.25
CA SER A 30 4.23 11.70 -8.17
C SER A 30 3.37 10.97 -9.20
N SER A 31 3.34 11.43 -10.45
CA SER A 31 2.46 10.93 -11.49
C SER A 31 2.79 9.50 -11.95
N VAL A 32 1.74 8.79 -12.35
CA VAL A 32 1.77 7.56 -13.15
C VAL A 32 0.94 7.82 -14.39
N VAL A 33 1.49 7.53 -15.56
CA VAL A 33 0.80 7.73 -16.85
C VAL A 33 0.68 6.38 -17.55
N ALA A 34 -0.48 6.12 -18.16
CA ALA A 34 -0.72 4.91 -18.94
C ALA A 34 -1.47 5.23 -20.24
N LEU A 35 -1.15 4.49 -21.30
CA LEU A 35 -1.83 4.57 -22.59
C LEU A 35 -2.21 3.18 -23.09
N LYS A 36 -3.41 3.07 -23.66
CA LYS A 36 -3.88 1.86 -24.35
C LYS A 36 -3.55 1.97 -25.84
N TYR A 37 -3.01 0.91 -26.42
CA TYR A 37 -2.81 0.77 -27.86
C TYR A 37 -3.47 -0.53 -28.35
N LYS A 38 -3.31 -0.84 -29.64
CA LYS A 38 -4.02 -1.95 -30.32
C LYS A 38 -3.89 -3.29 -29.58
N ASP A 39 -2.68 -3.63 -29.17
CA ASP A 39 -2.34 -4.97 -28.65
C ASP A 39 -1.87 -4.94 -27.19
N GLY A 40 -2.13 -3.86 -26.45
CA GLY A 40 -1.69 -3.77 -25.07
C GLY A 40 -1.81 -2.40 -24.43
N ILE A 41 -1.06 -2.24 -23.34
CA ILE A 41 -1.02 -1.04 -22.51
C ILE A 41 0.45 -0.72 -22.22
N LEU A 42 0.82 0.55 -22.30
CA LEU A 42 2.11 1.05 -21.81
C LEU A 42 1.86 1.91 -20.56
N MET A 43 2.67 1.71 -19.52
CA MET A 43 2.62 2.47 -18.28
C MET A 43 4.01 2.98 -17.90
N ALA A 44 4.10 4.21 -17.39
CA ALA A 44 5.34 4.83 -16.98
C ALA A 44 5.15 5.66 -15.70
N ALA A 45 6.19 5.66 -14.86
CA ALA A 45 6.29 6.44 -13.64
C ALA A 45 7.77 6.74 -13.36
N ASP A 46 8.05 7.85 -12.67
CA ASP A 46 9.38 8.10 -12.11
C ASP A 46 9.66 7.15 -10.91
N MET A 47 10.93 7.05 -10.50
CA MET A 47 11.37 6.20 -9.38
C MET A 47 11.60 6.98 -8.08
N GLY A 48 11.09 8.21 -7.99
CA GLY A 48 11.28 9.10 -6.86
C GLY A 48 10.26 8.87 -5.74
N GLY A 49 10.74 8.91 -4.50
CA GLY A 49 9.91 9.02 -3.30
C GLY A 49 10.25 10.32 -2.56
N SER A 50 9.31 11.26 -2.54
CA SER A 50 9.50 12.56 -1.93
C SER A 50 8.98 12.57 -0.50
N TYR A 51 9.76 13.19 0.40
CA TYR A 51 9.34 13.57 1.74
C TYR A 51 9.18 15.09 1.76
N GLY A 52 7.96 15.57 1.58
CA GLY A 52 7.70 16.97 1.28
C GLY A 52 8.44 17.42 0.01
N SER A 53 9.30 18.44 0.12
CA SER A 53 10.13 18.92 -0.98
C SER A 53 11.43 18.13 -1.21
N THR A 54 11.79 17.22 -0.30
CA THR A 54 13.06 16.48 -0.38
C THR A 54 12.85 15.16 -1.09
N LEU A 55 13.59 14.92 -2.19
CA LEU A 55 13.67 13.60 -2.82
C LEU A 55 14.43 12.63 -1.90
N ARG A 56 13.69 11.90 -1.06
CA ARG A 56 14.26 11.01 -0.04
C ARG A 56 14.77 9.71 -0.63
N TYR A 57 13.99 9.11 -1.53
CA TYR A 57 14.32 7.86 -2.20
C TYR A 57 14.41 8.09 -3.71
N LYS A 58 15.46 7.56 -4.34
CA LYS A 58 15.74 7.76 -5.77
C LYS A 58 15.43 6.54 -6.64
N SER A 59 15.15 5.41 -6.00
CA SER A 59 15.02 4.10 -6.65
C SER A 59 13.86 3.32 -6.03
N LEU A 60 12.65 3.89 -6.10
CA LEU A 60 11.42 3.20 -5.71
C LEU A 60 10.69 2.71 -6.95
N GLU A 61 10.36 1.42 -6.98
CA GLU A 61 9.48 0.84 -7.99
C GLU A 61 8.02 1.11 -7.60
N ARG A 62 7.34 1.93 -8.41
CA ARG A 62 5.92 2.29 -8.21
C ARG A 62 4.97 1.58 -9.18
N ILE A 63 5.52 0.76 -10.06
CA ILE A 63 4.78 -0.06 -11.02
C ILE A 63 5.19 -1.50 -10.76
N LYS A 64 4.21 -2.36 -10.43
CA LYS A 64 4.43 -3.78 -10.14
C LYS A 64 3.45 -4.66 -10.91
N PRO A 65 3.92 -5.79 -11.46
CA PRO A 65 3.02 -6.79 -12.05
C PRO A 65 2.19 -7.46 -10.95
N VAL A 66 0.94 -7.77 -11.25
CA VAL A 66 0.03 -8.49 -10.35
C VAL A 66 -0.63 -9.62 -11.12
N GLY A 67 -0.39 -10.85 -10.66
CA GLY A 67 -0.83 -12.04 -11.37
C GLY A 67 -0.19 -12.16 -12.76
N LYS A 68 -0.91 -12.79 -13.70
CA LYS A 68 -0.40 -13.08 -15.05
C LYS A 68 -0.73 -12.01 -16.10
N HIS A 69 -1.74 -11.18 -15.84
CA HIS A 69 -2.36 -10.34 -16.88
C HIS A 69 -2.54 -8.87 -16.48
N SER A 70 -2.03 -8.45 -15.32
CA SER A 70 -2.31 -7.13 -14.77
C SER A 70 -1.04 -6.42 -14.30
N LEU A 71 -1.08 -5.09 -14.36
CA LEU A 71 -0.02 -4.19 -13.91
C LEU A 71 -0.65 -3.11 -13.03
N ILE A 72 -0.11 -2.91 -11.84
CA ILE A 72 -0.57 -1.87 -10.91
C ILE A 72 0.50 -0.79 -10.80
N GLY A 73 0.10 0.44 -11.07
CA GLY A 73 0.89 1.63 -10.81
C GLY A 73 0.20 2.50 -9.78
N ALA A 74 0.95 3.00 -8.80
CA ALA A 74 0.40 3.85 -7.74
C ALA A 74 1.11 5.19 -7.64
N SER A 75 0.32 6.18 -7.23
CA SER A 75 0.74 7.53 -6.86
C SER A 75 0.34 7.78 -5.40
N GLY A 76 0.80 8.88 -4.82
CA GLY A 76 0.50 9.22 -3.44
C GLY A 76 1.36 8.43 -2.47
N GLU A 77 0.79 8.01 -1.36
CA GLU A 77 1.52 7.51 -0.20
C GLU A 77 2.13 6.11 -0.44
N ILE A 78 3.43 5.97 -0.20
CA ILE A 78 4.18 4.75 -0.56
C ILE A 78 3.88 3.59 0.38
N SER A 79 3.60 3.83 1.67
CA SER A 79 3.30 2.73 2.59
C SER A 79 1.93 2.10 2.32
N ASP A 80 0.92 2.90 2.00
CA ASP A 80 -0.39 2.47 1.51
C ASP A 80 -0.23 1.62 0.24
N PHE A 81 0.65 2.03 -0.70
CA PHE A 81 0.94 1.23 -1.89
C PHE A 81 1.54 -0.13 -1.54
N GLN A 82 2.51 -0.18 -0.62
CA GLN A 82 3.11 -1.45 -0.17
C GLN A 82 2.07 -2.38 0.47
N GLU A 83 1.16 -1.82 1.27
CA GLU A 83 0.10 -2.57 1.91
C GLU A 83 -0.90 -3.14 0.88
N ILE A 84 -1.29 -2.34 -0.11
CA ILE A 84 -2.17 -2.79 -1.20
C ILE A 84 -1.51 -3.92 -1.98
N MET A 85 -0.20 -3.82 -2.25
CA MET A 85 0.53 -4.87 -2.92
C MET A 85 0.53 -6.17 -2.12
N HIS A 86 0.71 -6.09 -0.80
CA HIS A 86 0.62 -7.27 0.06
C HIS A 86 -0.76 -7.95 -0.02
N TYR A 87 -1.85 -7.16 0.03
CA TYR A 87 -3.19 -7.71 -0.14
C TYR A 87 -3.40 -8.37 -1.50
N LEU A 88 -2.89 -7.76 -2.57
CA LEU A 88 -3.01 -8.33 -3.91
C LEU A 88 -2.18 -9.61 -4.07
N ASP A 89 -0.97 -9.65 -3.51
CA ASP A 89 -0.11 -10.84 -3.51
C ASP A 89 -0.80 -12.00 -2.78
N ASP A 90 -1.42 -11.74 -1.63
CA ASP A 90 -2.21 -12.73 -0.90
C ASP A 90 -3.42 -13.21 -1.71
N GLN A 91 -4.13 -12.32 -2.39
CA GLN A 91 -5.26 -12.71 -3.26
C GLN A 91 -4.82 -13.57 -4.44
N VAL A 92 -3.71 -13.20 -5.09
CA VAL A 92 -3.13 -13.97 -6.21
C VAL A 92 -2.64 -15.33 -5.73
N LEU A 93 -1.99 -15.39 -4.56
CA LEU A 93 -1.56 -16.65 -3.97
C LEU A 93 -2.76 -17.56 -3.69
N ASN A 94 -3.80 -17.02 -3.05
CA ASN A 94 -5.01 -17.78 -2.76
C ASN A 94 -5.65 -18.31 -4.05
N ASP A 95 -5.80 -17.49 -5.10
CA ASP A 95 -6.35 -17.89 -6.40
C ASP A 95 -5.55 -19.04 -7.02
N ASN A 96 -4.21 -18.95 -7.01
CA ASN A 96 -3.34 -20.00 -7.54
C ASN A 96 -3.45 -21.33 -6.78
N MET A 97 -3.79 -21.31 -5.48
CA MET A 97 -3.94 -22.53 -4.69
C MET A 97 -5.15 -23.39 -5.09
N TRP A 98 -6.13 -22.82 -5.80
CA TRP A 98 -7.29 -23.59 -6.30
C TRP A 98 -6.95 -24.48 -7.50
N ASP A 99 -5.85 -24.20 -8.20
CA ASP A 99 -5.33 -24.97 -9.36
C ASP A 99 -6.39 -25.32 -10.42
N ASP A 100 -7.38 -24.44 -10.61
CA ASP A 100 -8.49 -24.62 -11.56
C ASP A 100 -8.17 -24.05 -12.96
N GLY A 101 -6.95 -23.54 -13.15
CA GLY A 101 -6.51 -22.88 -14.38
C GLY A 101 -7.05 -21.46 -14.56
N ASN A 102 -7.84 -20.94 -13.61
CA ASN A 102 -8.27 -19.55 -13.62
C ASN A 102 -7.14 -18.64 -13.14
N SER A 103 -7.21 -17.36 -13.48
CA SER A 103 -6.26 -16.37 -12.99
C SER A 103 -6.96 -15.02 -12.87
N LEU A 104 -6.71 -14.33 -11.76
CA LEU A 104 -7.24 -12.98 -11.54
C LEU A 104 -6.94 -12.03 -12.71
N GLY A 105 -8.00 -11.58 -13.36
CA GLY A 105 -7.95 -10.62 -14.45
C GLY A 105 -7.90 -9.16 -13.97
N PRO A 106 -7.63 -8.23 -14.90
CA PRO A 106 -7.57 -6.80 -14.58
C PRO A 106 -8.89 -6.23 -14.03
N LYS A 107 -10.03 -6.76 -14.46
CA LYS A 107 -11.36 -6.28 -14.04
C LYS A 107 -11.68 -6.70 -12.61
N GLU A 108 -11.29 -7.91 -12.23
CA GLU A 108 -11.46 -8.49 -10.91
C GLU A 108 -10.61 -7.70 -9.91
N ILE A 109 -9.32 -7.47 -10.24
CA ILE A 109 -8.41 -6.67 -9.43
C ILE A 109 -8.92 -5.23 -9.25
N HIS A 110 -9.38 -4.59 -10.33
CA HIS A 110 -9.96 -3.24 -10.24
C HIS A 110 -11.19 -3.20 -9.31
N SER A 111 -12.07 -4.20 -9.43
CA SER A 111 -13.28 -4.30 -8.60
C SER A 111 -12.94 -4.54 -7.13
N TYR A 112 -11.94 -5.37 -6.85
CA TYR A 112 -11.42 -5.62 -5.50
C TYR A 112 -10.86 -4.33 -4.89
N LEU A 113 -9.95 -3.66 -5.58
CA LEU A 113 -9.33 -2.41 -5.09
C LEU A 113 -10.36 -1.32 -4.84
N THR A 114 -11.34 -1.17 -5.73
CA THR A 114 -12.44 -0.20 -5.54
C THR A 114 -13.17 -0.43 -4.21
N ARG A 115 -13.47 -1.71 -3.88
CA ARG A 115 -14.16 -2.07 -2.64
C ARG A 115 -13.27 -1.84 -1.41
N VAL A 116 -11.99 -2.20 -1.48
CA VAL A 116 -11.02 -1.97 -0.40
C VAL A 116 -10.91 -0.47 -0.09
N MET A 117 -10.70 0.36 -1.12
CA MET A 117 -10.57 1.81 -0.97
C MET A 117 -11.85 2.46 -0.45
N TYR A 118 -13.01 2.05 -0.96
CA TYR A 118 -14.29 2.59 -0.52
C TYR A 118 -14.61 2.21 0.94
N ASN A 119 -14.32 0.97 1.33
CA ASN A 119 -14.49 0.52 2.71
C ASN A 119 -13.59 1.32 3.68
N ARG A 120 -12.31 1.52 3.31
CA ARG A 120 -11.38 2.36 4.09
C ARG A 120 -11.86 3.80 4.22
N ARG A 121 -12.42 4.38 3.15
CA ARG A 121 -12.96 5.74 3.17
C ARG A 121 -14.09 5.91 4.18
N ASN A 122 -14.97 4.92 4.30
CA ASN A 122 -16.20 5.02 5.11
C ASN A 122 -16.00 4.82 6.62
N LYS A 123 -14.79 4.46 7.05
CA LYS A 123 -14.46 4.25 8.47
C LYS A 123 -13.81 5.51 9.06
N PHE A 124 -14.63 6.47 9.49
CA PHE A 124 -14.15 7.71 10.12
C PHE A 124 -13.67 7.48 11.55
#